data_AF-A0A094IGB0-F1
#
_entry.id   AF-A0A094IGB0-F1
#
_cell.length_a   1.000
_cell.length_b   1.000
_cell.length_c   1.000
_cell.angle_alpha   90.00
_cell.angle_beta   90.00
_cell.angle_gamma   90.00
#
_symmetry.space_group_name_H-M   'P 1'
#
loop_
_entity.id
_entity.type
_entity.pdbx_description
1 polymer ?
#
loop_
_entity_poly.entity_id
_entity_poly.type
_entity_poly.pdbx_seq_one_letter_code
_entity_poly.pdbx_strand_id
1 'polypeptide(L)'
;RAQTEDNIQKAIIALQLKEFKSIRLAADHFEVPKSTLANRMSGKKMRTVAHEIEQALSNAEENTLARWIMRLTATGFPATPMLIKEMAEEVRAQRVQIASSQTTLRTNPTYRFSCNSYID
;
A
#
# COMPACT_ATOMS: atom_id res chain seq x y z
N ARG A 1 -4.92 24.37 8.73
CA ARG A 1 -5.89 23.30 9.04
C ARG A 1 -5.33 21.99 8.52
N ALA A 2 -5.25 20.95 9.36
CA ALA A 2 -4.81 19.64 8.94
C ALA A 2 -5.93 19.01 8.08
N GLN A 3 -5.65 18.76 6.81
CA GLN A 3 -6.58 18.07 5.92
C GLN A 3 -6.37 16.58 6.11
N THR A 4 -7.38 15.90 6.66
CA THR A 4 -7.35 14.44 6.79
C THR A 4 -7.86 13.81 5.51
N GLU A 5 -7.20 12.73 5.04
CA GLU A 5 -7.65 11.97 3.86
C GLU A 5 -9.11 11.52 4.00
N ASP A 6 -9.53 11.18 5.21
CA ASP A 6 -10.92 10.84 5.55
C ASP A 6 -11.92 11.95 5.15
N ASN A 7 -11.61 13.22 5.40
CA ASN A 7 -12.48 14.34 5.01
C ASN A 7 -12.58 14.48 3.50
N ILE A 8 -11.48 14.22 2.78
CA ILE A 8 -11.44 14.25 1.31
C ILE A 8 -12.32 13.13 0.76
N GLN A 9 -12.21 11.92 1.30
CA GLN A 9 -13.02 10.77 0.88
C GLN A 9 -14.51 10.98 1.16
N LYS A 10 -14.86 11.49 2.34
CA LYS A 10 -16.25 11.87 2.68
C LYS A 10 -16.81 12.91 1.71
N ALA A 11 -16.03 13.92 1.35
CA ALA A 11 -16.44 14.93 0.38
C ALA A 11 -16.68 14.34 -1.03
N ILE A 12 -15.85 13.39 -1.46
CA ILE A 12 -16.03 12.68 -2.75
C ILE A 12 -17.32 11.86 -2.73
N ILE A 13 -17.53 11.08 -1.67
CA ILE A 13 -18.73 10.24 -1.52
C ILE A 13 -19.99 11.11 -1.53
N ALA A 14 -20.01 12.21 -0.76
CA ALA A 14 -21.15 13.12 -0.70
C ALA A 14 -21.46 13.77 -2.08
N LEU A 15 -20.43 14.09 -2.87
CA LEU A 15 -20.60 14.56 -4.25
C LEU A 15 -21.15 13.48 -5.18
N GLN A 16 -20.69 12.23 -5.04
CA GLN A 16 -21.18 11.09 -5.82
C GLN A 16 -22.64 10.77 -5.50
N LEU A 17 -23.03 10.88 -4.22
CA LEU A 17 -24.41 10.75 -3.74
C LEU A 17 -25.29 11.95 -4.08
N LYS A 18 -24.75 12.97 -4.76
CA LYS A 18 -25.43 14.22 -5.14
C LYS A 18 -26.01 15.01 -3.95
N GLU A 19 -25.47 14.83 -2.74
CA GLU A 19 -25.85 15.60 -1.56
C GLU A 19 -25.48 17.07 -1.71
N PHE A 20 -24.36 17.34 -2.41
CA PHE A 20 -23.91 18.69 -2.72
C PHE A 20 -24.01 18.99 -4.22
N LYS A 21 -24.53 20.17 -4.54
CA LYS A 21 -24.69 20.65 -5.93
C LYS A 21 -23.36 21.06 -6.59
N SER A 22 -22.31 21.27 -5.79
CA SER A 22 -21.04 21.80 -6.27
C SER A 22 -19.87 21.30 -5.43
N ILE A 23 -18.73 21.08 -6.08
CA ILE A 23 -17.45 20.78 -5.45
C ILE A 23 -17.08 21.84 -4.41
N ARG A 24 -17.42 23.12 -4.67
CA ARG A 24 -17.10 24.22 -3.74
C ARG A 24 -17.88 24.09 -2.42
N LEU A 25 -19.15 23.71 -2.49
CA LEU A 25 -19.99 23.55 -1.30
C LEU A 25 -19.54 22.35 -0.46
N ALA A 26 -19.22 21.23 -1.12
CA ALA A 26 -18.65 20.08 -0.43
C ALA A 26 -17.28 20.42 0.19
N ALA A 27 -16.41 21.11 -0.54
CA ALA A 27 -15.11 21.56 -0.06
C ALA A 27 -15.23 22.43 1.20
N ASP A 28 -16.12 23.43 1.18
CA ASP A 28 -16.35 24.30 2.34
C ASP A 28 -16.95 23.51 3.53
N HIS A 29 -17.89 22.61 3.28
CA HIS A 29 -18.55 21.79 4.32
C HIS A 29 -17.58 20.83 5.01
N PHE A 30 -16.70 20.16 4.26
CA PHE A 30 -15.73 19.21 4.81
C PHE A 30 -14.38 19.85 5.17
N GLU A 31 -14.28 21.18 5.08
CA GLU A 31 -13.07 21.97 5.33
C GLU A 31 -11.84 21.55 4.50
N VAL A 32 -12.08 21.07 3.27
CA VAL A 32 -11.04 20.66 2.33
C VAL A 32 -10.86 21.75 1.27
N PRO A 33 -9.64 22.17 0.90
CA PRO A 33 -9.44 23.08 -0.22
C PRO A 33 -10.02 22.52 -1.52
N LYS A 34 -10.76 23.36 -2.24
CA LYS A 34 -11.36 23.03 -3.54
C LYS A 34 -10.34 22.40 -4.52
N SER A 35 -9.12 22.94 -4.57
CA SER A 35 -8.07 22.44 -5.47
C SER A 35 -7.66 21.00 -5.12
N THR A 36 -7.56 20.66 -3.83
CA THR A 36 -7.30 19.31 -3.36
C THR A 36 -8.42 18.36 -3.77
N LEU A 37 -9.68 18.74 -3.51
CA LEU A 37 -10.84 17.91 -3.83
C LEU A 37 -10.99 17.70 -5.35
N ALA A 38 -10.79 18.75 -6.16
CA ALA A 38 -10.82 18.66 -7.61
C ALA A 38 -9.71 17.76 -8.17
N ASN A 39 -8.47 17.91 -7.69
CA ASN A 39 -7.36 17.02 -8.07
C ASN A 39 -7.66 15.56 -7.71
N ARG A 40 -8.33 15.33 -6.58
CA ARG A 40 -8.67 13.97 -6.15
C ARG A 40 -9.74 13.35 -7.05
N MET A 41 -10.76 14.13 -7.39
CA MET A 41 -11.80 13.73 -8.35
C MET A 41 -11.24 13.47 -9.76
N SER A 42 -10.17 14.16 -10.15
CA SER A 42 -9.47 13.88 -11.42
C SER A 42 -8.53 12.67 -11.35
N GLY A 43 -8.58 11.87 -10.27
CA GLY A 43 -7.80 10.65 -10.11
C GLY A 43 -6.36 10.85 -9.64
N LYS A 44 -5.97 12.06 -9.19
CA LYS A 44 -4.61 12.30 -8.70
C LYS A 44 -4.40 11.53 -7.40
N LYS A 45 -3.45 10.58 -7.43
CA LYS A 45 -3.07 9.76 -6.27
C LYS A 45 -2.39 10.62 -5.20
N MET A 46 -2.41 10.12 -3.97
CA MET A 46 -1.79 10.80 -2.84
C MET A 46 -0.28 10.62 -2.99
N ARG A 47 0.51 11.61 -2.58
CA ARG A 47 1.97 11.49 -2.72
C ARG A 47 2.51 10.22 -2.08
N THR A 48 2.05 9.88 -0.87
CA THR A 48 2.46 8.65 -0.17
C THR A 48 2.15 7.39 -0.99
N VAL A 49 0.90 7.25 -1.46
CA VAL A 49 0.48 6.12 -2.31
C VAL A 49 1.20 6.10 -3.65
N ALA A 50 1.48 7.26 -4.24
CA ALA A 50 2.21 7.35 -5.50
C ALA A 50 3.67 6.88 -5.34
N HIS A 51 4.29 7.17 -4.19
CA HIS A 51 5.65 6.77 -3.87
C HIS A 51 5.77 5.34 -3.32
N GLU A 52 4.67 4.61 -3.06
CA GLU A 52 4.73 3.23 -2.56
C GLU A 52 5.58 2.30 -3.46
N ILE A 53 5.55 2.52 -4.77
CA ILE A 53 6.33 1.72 -5.75
C ILE A 53 7.83 2.02 -5.64
N GLU A 54 8.20 3.21 -5.19
CA GLU A 54 9.59 3.65 -5.03
C GLU A 54 10.17 3.25 -3.67
N GLN A 55 9.34 2.82 -2.71
CA GLN A 55 9.81 2.39 -1.39
C GLN A 55 10.51 1.04 -1.46
N ALA A 56 11.65 0.93 -0.76
CA ALA A 56 12.39 -0.32 -0.65
C ALA A 56 11.63 -1.38 0.16
N LEU A 57 10.89 -0.92 1.18
CA LEU A 57 9.97 -1.71 2.00
C LEU A 57 8.53 -1.33 1.69
N SER A 58 7.63 -2.30 1.79
CA SER A 58 6.20 -2.05 1.73
C SER A 58 5.71 -1.47 3.05
N ASN A 59 4.61 -0.71 3.02
CA ASN A 59 3.98 -0.17 4.23
C ASN A 59 3.72 -1.26 5.31
N ALA A 60 3.40 -2.50 4.90
CA ALA A 60 3.16 -3.60 5.81
C ALA A 60 4.44 -4.06 6.55
N GLU A 61 5.56 -4.08 5.85
CA GLU A 61 6.88 -4.40 6.41
C GLU A 61 7.35 -3.30 7.35
N GLU A 62 7.23 -2.03 6.94
CA GLU A 62 7.57 -0.88 7.78
C GLU A 62 6.75 -0.87 9.07
N ASN A 63 5.44 -1.15 8.98
CA ASN A 63 4.57 -1.27 10.17
C ASN A 63 5.00 -2.42 11.08
N THR A 64 5.51 -3.51 10.53
CA THR A 64 6.02 -4.63 11.32
C THR A 64 7.31 -4.25 12.04
N LEU A 65 8.22 -3.57 11.34
CA LEU A 65 9.46 -3.05 11.91
C LEU A 65 9.17 -2.02 13.01
N ALA A 66 8.21 -1.11 12.81
CA ALA A 66 7.79 -0.12 13.80
C ALA A 66 7.25 -0.78 15.07
N ARG A 67 6.39 -1.80 14.94
CA ARG A 67 5.88 -2.57 16.09
C ARG A 67 7.01 -3.28 16.85
N TRP A 68 7.96 -3.86 16.12
CA TRP A 68 9.11 -4.52 16.71
C TRP A 68 10.00 -3.52 17.48
N ILE A 69 10.30 -2.35 16.90
CA ILE A 69 11.04 -1.27 17.57
C ILE A 69 10.31 -0.81 18.84
N MET A 70 9.01 -0.55 18.77
CA MET A 70 8.20 -0.17 19.94
C MET A 70 8.27 -1.21 21.06
N ARG A 71 8.28 -2.50 20.70
CA ARG A 71 8.41 -3.57 21.69
C ARG A 71 9.81 -3.60 22.29
N LEU A 72 10.85 -3.36 21.50
CA LEU A 72 12.24 -3.26 21.98
C LEU A 72 12.44 -2.07 22.91
N THR A 73 11.91 -0.89 22.55
CA THR A 73 12.04 0.30 23.40
C THR A 73 11.29 0.12 24.72
N ALA A 74 10.17 -0.60 24.72
CA ALA A 74 9.43 -0.93 25.94
C ALA A 74 10.19 -1.86 26.90
N THR A 75 11.17 -2.65 26.44
CA THR A 75 12.00 -3.49 27.32
C THR A 75 13.17 -2.74 27.96
N GLY A 76 13.29 -1.43 27.71
CA GLY A 76 14.35 -0.58 28.25
C GLY A 76 15.65 -0.58 27.42
N PHE A 77 15.69 -1.33 26.31
CA PHE A 77 16.84 -1.41 25.41
C PHE A 77 16.43 -0.87 24.03
N PRO A 78 16.59 0.43 23.76
CA PRO A 78 16.22 1.00 22.48
C PRO A 78 17.08 0.39 21.36
N ALA A 79 16.43 0.06 20.24
CA ALA A 79 17.12 -0.45 19.06
C ALA A 79 18.08 0.62 18.51
N THR A 80 19.32 0.23 18.22
CA THR A 80 20.26 1.14 17.57
C THR A 80 19.86 1.36 16.11
N PRO A 81 20.12 2.55 15.53
CA PRO A 81 19.83 2.80 14.12
C PRO A 81 20.50 1.79 13.17
N MET A 82 21.65 1.25 13.54
CA MET A 82 22.36 0.22 12.78
C MET A 82 21.58 -1.09 12.75
N LEU A 83 21.14 -1.58 13.92
CA LEU A 83 20.33 -2.79 14.03
C LEU A 83 19.00 -2.65 13.26
N ILE A 84 18.37 -1.47 13.30
CA ILE A 84 17.14 -1.21 12.55
C ILE A 84 17.36 -1.37 11.05
N LYS A 85 18.50 -0.88 10.52
CA LYS A 85 18.84 -1.02 9.10
C LYS A 85 19.09 -2.48 8.72
N GLU A 86 19.85 -3.22 9.53
CA GLU A 86 20.12 -4.64 9.30
C GLU A 86 18.80 -5.44 9.26
N MET A 87 17.89 -5.18 10.20
CA MET A 87 16.58 -5.84 10.22
C MET A 87 15.70 -5.46 9.02
N ALA A 88 15.76 -4.20 8.58
CA ALA A 88 15.06 -3.75 7.38
C ALA A 88 15.59 -4.45 6.11
N GLU A 89 16.90 -4.58 5.99
CA GLU A 89 17.55 -5.29 4.88
C GLU A 89 17.20 -6.77 4.87
N GLU A 90 17.19 -7.41 6.04
CA GLU A 90 16.80 -8.81 6.19
C GLU A 90 15.36 -9.06 5.74
N VAL A 91 14.41 -8.22 6.18
CA VAL A 91 13.00 -8.29 5.75
C VAL A 91 12.88 -8.16 4.23
N ARG A 92 13.64 -7.23 3.64
CA ARG A 92 13.67 -7.04 2.18
C ARG A 92 14.25 -8.27 1.47
N ALA A 93 15.34 -8.82 1.96
CA ALA A 93 16.00 -9.99 1.39
C ALA A 93 15.08 -11.22 1.41
N GLN A 94 14.42 -11.48 2.55
CA GLN A 94 13.47 -12.58 2.69
C GLN A 94 12.31 -12.49 1.68
N ARG A 95 11.76 -11.29 1.45
CA ARG A 95 10.72 -11.10 0.42
C ARG A 95 11.20 -11.51 -0.97
N VAL A 96 12.41 -11.09 -1.35
CA VAL A 96 13.00 -11.42 -2.66
C VAL A 96 13.17 -12.94 -2.79
N GLN A 97 13.65 -13.60 -1.73
CA GLN A 97 13.79 -15.06 -1.72
C GLN A 97 12.44 -15.76 -1.90
N ILE A 98 11.42 -15.39 -1.12
CA ILE A 98 10.06 -15.97 -1.22
C ILE A 98 9.47 -15.77 -2.63
N ALA A 99 9.59 -14.57 -3.20
CA ALA A 99 9.09 -14.29 -4.55
C ALA A 99 9.80 -15.15 -5.62
N SER A 100 11.12 -15.36 -5.47
CA SER A 100 11.90 -16.19 -6.38
C SER A 100 11.51 -17.67 -6.28
N SER A 101 11.31 -18.21 -5.08
CA SER A 101 10.87 -19.59 -4.86
C SER A 101 9.44 -19.86 -5.33
N GLN A 102 8.53 -18.87 -5.24
CA GLN A 102 7.18 -19.02 -5.79
C GLN A 102 7.16 -19.04 -7.33
N THR A 103 8.11 -18.36 -7.97
CA THR A 103 8.25 -18.33 -9.42
C THR A 103 8.72 -19.69 -9.94
N THR A 104 9.68 -20.34 -9.27
CA THR A 104 10.21 -21.65 -9.69
C THR A 104 9.18 -22.78 -9.57
N LEU A 105 8.28 -22.74 -8.58
CA LEU A 105 7.21 -23.73 -8.42
C LEU A 105 6.12 -23.61 -9.49
N ARG A 106 5.85 -22.40 -9.99
CA ARG A 106 4.83 -22.15 -11.02
C ARG A 106 5.28 -22.53 -12.43
N THR A 107 6.58 -22.63 -12.69
CA THR A 107 7.14 -22.92 -14.02
C THR A 107 7.46 -24.39 -14.25
N ASN A 108 7.07 -25.32 -13.38
CA ASN A 108 7.24 -26.76 -13.64
C ASN A 108 6.29 -27.21 -14.76
N PRO A 109 6.77 -27.52 -15.99
CA PRO A 109 5.95 -28.11 -17.03
C PRO A 109 5.96 -29.63 -16.82
N THR A 110 5.22 -30.12 -15.82
CA THR A 110 5.06 -31.57 -15.64
C THR A 110 4.18 -32.11 -16.76
N TYR A 111 4.85 -32.71 -17.77
CA TYR A 111 4.42 -33.84 -18.60
C TYR A 111 2.91 -34.13 -18.62
N ARG A 112 2.26 -33.82 -19.75
CA ARG A 112 1.01 -34.48 -20.17
C ARG A 112 1.21 -35.14 -21.54
N PHE A 113 2.09 -36.14 -21.58
CA PHE A 113 2.04 -37.18 -22.60
C PHE A 113 1.22 -38.34 -22.03
N SER A 114 0.02 -38.59 -22.56
CA SER A 114 -0.48 -39.94 -22.86
C SER A 114 -1.88 -39.89 -23.51
N CYS A 115 -1.92 -40.54 -24.68
CA CYS A 115 -2.99 -40.99 -25.58
C CYS A 115 -4.47 -40.92 -25.14
N ASN A 116 -5.34 -40.48 -26.06
CA ASN A 116 -6.20 -41.40 -26.83
C ASN A 116 -6.88 -40.66 -28.00
N SER A 117 -6.40 -40.86 -29.22
CA SER A 117 -7.18 -40.62 -30.44
C SER A 117 -8.04 -41.86 -30.69
N TYR A 118 -9.26 -41.84 -30.16
CA TYR A 118 -10.31 -42.79 -30.49
C TYR A 118 -11.27 -42.13 -31.49
N ILE A 119 -11.13 -42.58 -32.75
CA ILE A 119 -12.18 -42.98 -33.71
C ILE A 119 -13.26 -41.97 -34.15
N ASP A 120 -13.39 -41.95 -35.49
CA ASP A 120 -14.46 -41.52 -36.41
C ASP A 120 -14.86 -40.04 -36.52
#